data_AF-A0A9R0P2K2-F1
#
_entry.id   AF-A0A9R0P2K2-F1
#
_cell.length_a   1.000
_cell.length_b   1.000
_cell.length_c   1.000
_cell.angle_alpha   90.00
_cell.angle_beta   90.00
_cell.angle_gamma   90.00
#
_symmetry.space_group_name_H-M   'P 1'
#
loop_
_entity.id
_entity.type
_entity.pdbx_description
1 polymer ?
#
loop_
_entity_poly.entity_id
_entity_poly.type
_entity_poly.pdbx_seq_one_letter_code
_entity_poly.pdbx_strand_id
1 'polypeptide(L)'
;MVVCAVLTALVTAGAPALAANPITISNGLFNNSAALAWSSAPATTMGDRTVTRTTTGVQGLVVSGPTGSVFHQTLGVSRYMFIGTHNYVLILESSTGAGPGTRSVSLVDFTTTPPAERPILSVLASSAAVSSPGVQFSVGTGDAFFVFAPTGTTVAGLGIYRSDNGTILCPGPPPLTPTGQLFGEATATQLRMKMGGTVLAACARPPGTSG
;
A
#
# COMPACT_ATOMS: atom_id res chain seq x y z
N MET A 1 51.31 26.14 31.76
CA MET A 1 49.98 26.66 31.41
C MET A 1 49.38 25.76 30.34
N VAL A 2 48.45 24.90 30.71
CA VAL A 2 47.75 24.00 29.80
C VAL A 2 46.38 24.63 29.52
N VAL A 3 46.10 24.95 28.27
CA VAL A 3 44.82 25.54 27.85
C VAL A 3 43.85 24.38 27.54
N CYS A 4 42.85 24.19 28.39
CA CYS A 4 41.73 23.28 28.16
C CYS A 4 40.78 23.88 27.10
N ALA A 5 40.64 23.23 25.95
CA ALA A 5 39.58 23.51 25.00
C ALA A 5 38.31 22.76 25.41
N VAL A 6 37.28 23.49 25.83
CA VAL A 6 35.94 22.95 26.05
C VAL A 6 35.23 22.89 24.71
N LEU A 7 35.11 21.69 24.14
CA LEU A 7 34.24 21.43 22.99
C LEU A 7 32.79 21.41 23.47
N THR A 8 32.02 22.44 23.15
CA THR A 8 30.56 22.45 23.36
C THR A 8 29.91 21.69 22.22
N ALA A 9 29.43 20.48 22.48
CA ALA A 9 28.64 19.71 21.53
C ALA A 9 27.28 20.40 21.33
N LEU A 10 27.07 20.98 20.14
CA LEU A 10 25.78 21.49 19.71
C LEU A 10 24.86 20.29 19.48
N VAL A 11 23.94 20.04 20.41
CA VAL A 11 22.83 19.10 20.19
C VAL A 11 21.92 19.74 19.18
N THR A 12 22.02 19.33 17.92
CA THR A 12 21.03 19.65 16.89
C THR A 12 19.72 18.99 17.30
N ALA A 13 18.82 19.78 17.88
CA ALA A 13 17.44 19.39 18.06
C ALA A 13 16.88 19.04 16.67
N GLY A 14 16.62 17.74 16.45
CA GLY A 14 15.91 17.29 15.27
C GLY A 14 14.59 18.03 15.19
N ALA A 15 14.30 18.61 14.03
CA ALA A 15 13.01 19.25 13.78
C ALA A 15 11.88 18.29 14.16
N PRO A 16 10.79 18.77 14.79
CA PRO A 16 9.64 17.92 15.04
C PRO A 16 9.17 17.34 13.71
N ALA A 17 8.94 16.02 13.68
CA ALA A 17 8.36 15.36 12.53
C ALA A 17 7.08 16.12 12.13
N LEU A 18 7.02 16.59 10.89
CA LEU A 18 5.81 17.23 10.35
C LEU A 18 4.62 16.34 10.68
N ALA A 19 3.62 16.90 11.37
CA ALA A 19 2.36 16.20 11.60
C ALA A 19 1.85 15.71 10.24
N ALA A 20 1.70 14.40 10.09
CA ALA A 20 1.22 13.81 8.86
C ALA A 20 -0.10 14.49 8.47
N ASN A 21 -0.27 14.84 7.19
CA ASN A 21 -1.49 15.47 6.70
C ASN A 21 -2.72 14.72 7.24
N PRO A 22 -3.77 15.42 7.72
CA PRO A 22 -4.97 14.75 8.21
C PRO A 22 -5.57 13.86 7.12
N ILE A 23 -6.05 12.67 7.51
CA ILE A 23 -6.69 11.71 6.59
C ILE A 23 -8.08 11.36 7.07
N THR A 24 -9.02 11.21 6.16
CA THR A 24 -10.38 10.84 6.52
C THR A 24 -10.56 9.35 6.24
N ILE A 25 -10.89 8.57 7.27
CA ILE A 25 -11.15 7.12 7.12
C ILE A 25 -12.60 6.87 7.51
N SER A 26 -13.43 6.37 6.59
CA SER A 26 -14.82 6.03 6.97
C SER A 26 -14.85 4.86 7.95
N ASN A 27 -15.82 4.85 8.86
CA ASN A 27 -16.05 3.73 9.76
C ASN A 27 -16.63 2.53 9.01
N GLY A 28 -16.32 1.33 9.50
CA GLY A 28 -16.82 0.06 8.99
C GLY A 28 -15.74 -0.83 8.41
N LEU A 29 -16.18 -1.92 7.77
CA LEU A 29 -15.30 -2.83 7.06
C LEU A 29 -14.69 -2.14 5.85
N PHE A 30 -13.43 -2.46 5.59
CA PHE A 30 -12.77 -2.04 4.36
C PHE A 30 -13.42 -2.78 3.18
N ASN A 31 -13.57 -2.09 2.04
CA ASN A 31 -14.15 -2.66 0.83
C ASN A 31 -13.30 -3.83 0.35
N ASN A 32 -13.91 -4.99 0.23
CA ASN A 32 -13.31 -6.25 -0.22
C ASN A 32 -14.05 -6.86 -1.42
N SER A 33 -14.80 -6.05 -2.17
CA SER A 33 -15.61 -6.51 -3.29
C SER A 33 -14.77 -7.02 -4.48
N ALA A 34 -15.33 -7.95 -5.26
CA ALA A 34 -14.67 -8.54 -6.43
C ALA A 34 -14.32 -7.53 -7.53
N ALA A 35 -14.98 -6.36 -7.56
CA ALA A 35 -14.62 -5.24 -8.43
C ALA A 35 -13.22 -4.66 -8.14
N LEU A 36 -12.62 -5.04 -7.01
CA LEU A 36 -11.28 -4.68 -6.58
C LEU A 36 -10.24 -5.75 -6.93
N ALA A 37 -10.51 -6.56 -7.95
CA ALA A 37 -9.55 -7.52 -8.45
C ALA A 37 -8.39 -6.81 -9.18
N TRP A 38 -7.21 -7.39 -9.08
CA TRP A 38 -6.04 -6.97 -9.86
C TRP A 38 -6.33 -7.05 -11.35
N SER A 39 -6.34 -5.91 -12.03
CA SER A 39 -6.54 -5.82 -13.48
C SER A 39 -5.27 -6.15 -14.25
N SER A 40 -5.43 -6.91 -15.32
CA SER A 40 -4.40 -7.12 -16.34
C SER A 40 -4.75 -6.43 -17.66
N ALA A 41 -5.79 -5.60 -17.69
CA ALA A 41 -6.27 -4.96 -18.92
C ALA A 41 -5.16 -4.11 -19.57
N PRO A 42 -5.07 -4.06 -20.92
CA PRO A 42 -4.05 -3.28 -21.63
C PRO A 42 -4.09 -1.80 -21.28
N ALA A 43 -5.29 -1.26 -21.07
CA ALA A 43 -5.48 0.08 -20.54
C ALA A 43 -6.74 0.13 -19.66
N THR A 44 -6.78 1.04 -18.70
CA THR A 44 -7.99 1.41 -17.94
C THR A 44 -7.95 2.90 -17.66
N THR A 45 -9.05 3.58 -17.93
CA THR A 45 -9.22 5.01 -17.69
C THR A 45 -10.35 5.21 -16.68
N MET A 46 -10.07 6.00 -15.64
CA MET A 46 -11.02 6.41 -14.61
C MET A 46 -11.00 7.94 -14.50
N GLY A 47 -11.93 8.59 -15.20
CA GLY A 47 -11.92 10.05 -15.33
C GLY A 47 -10.70 10.53 -16.12
N ASP A 48 -9.88 11.38 -15.50
CA ASP A 48 -8.64 11.94 -16.07
C ASP A 48 -7.38 11.10 -15.75
N ARG A 49 -7.54 9.96 -15.06
CA ARG A 49 -6.44 9.05 -14.74
C ARG A 49 -6.48 7.82 -15.62
N THR A 50 -5.31 7.40 -16.08
CA THR A 50 -5.16 6.23 -16.96
C THR A 50 -3.99 5.38 -16.52
N VAL A 51 -4.16 4.06 -16.57
CA VAL A 51 -3.06 3.10 -16.54
C VAL A 51 -3.00 2.43 -17.90
N THR A 52 -1.86 2.52 -18.59
CA THR A 52 -1.64 1.91 -19.91
C THR A 52 -0.41 1.01 -19.86
N ARG A 53 -0.55 -0.22 -20.36
CA ARG A 53 0.57 -1.15 -20.51
C ARG A 53 1.37 -0.83 -21.76
N THR A 54 2.69 -0.71 -21.61
CA THR A 54 3.60 -0.58 -22.75
C THR A 54 4.01 -1.96 -23.25
N THR A 55 3.79 -2.22 -24.54
CA THR A 55 4.16 -3.47 -25.22
C THR A 55 5.34 -3.30 -26.19
N THR A 56 5.78 -2.06 -26.39
CA THR A 56 6.92 -1.70 -27.26
C THR A 56 8.01 -1.05 -26.42
N GLY A 57 9.27 -1.44 -26.63
CA GLY A 57 10.40 -0.93 -25.84
C GLY A 57 10.47 -1.57 -24.46
N VAL A 58 10.77 -0.77 -23.42
CA VAL A 58 10.78 -1.26 -22.04
C VAL A 58 9.35 -1.55 -21.61
N GLN A 59 9.07 -2.81 -21.27
CA GLN A 59 7.75 -3.23 -20.80
C GLN A 59 7.46 -2.66 -19.41
N GLY A 60 6.25 -2.15 -19.25
CA GLY A 60 5.86 -1.46 -18.02
C GLY A 60 4.40 -1.02 -18.01
N LEU A 61 4.05 -0.31 -16.96
CA LEU A 61 2.81 0.42 -16.82
C LEU A 61 3.13 1.91 -16.80
N VAL A 62 2.49 2.67 -17.69
CA VAL A 62 2.45 4.12 -17.62
C VAL A 62 1.19 4.49 -16.84
N VAL A 63 1.39 5.12 -15.70
CA VAL A 63 0.33 5.60 -14.82
C VAL A 63 0.26 7.12 -14.96
N SER A 64 -0.77 7.59 -15.65
CA SER A 64 -0.94 9.00 -16.02
C SER A 64 -2.10 9.63 -15.27
N GLY A 65 -1.92 10.86 -14.80
CA GLY A 65 -2.95 11.69 -14.22
C GLY A 65 -2.77 13.16 -14.64
N PRO A 66 -3.56 14.08 -14.06
CA PRO A 66 -3.59 15.49 -14.48
C PRO A 66 -2.26 16.22 -14.35
N THR A 67 -1.43 15.80 -13.40
CA THR A 67 -0.21 16.47 -12.98
C THR A 67 1.06 15.84 -13.56
N GLY A 68 0.94 14.74 -14.31
CA GLY A 68 2.08 14.04 -14.90
C GLY A 68 1.87 12.55 -15.07
N SER A 69 2.97 11.81 -15.22
CA SER A 69 2.95 10.36 -15.37
C SER A 69 4.12 9.72 -14.64
N VAL A 70 3.90 8.49 -14.17
CA VAL A 70 4.92 7.62 -13.64
C VAL A 70 5.04 6.40 -14.53
N PHE A 71 6.27 5.99 -14.82
CA PHE A 71 6.56 4.74 -15.49
C PHE A 71 7.02 3.70 -14.48
N HIS A 72 6.21 2.65 -14.31
CA HIS A 72 6.56 1.46 -13.55
C HIS A 72 7.11 0.39 -14.49
N GLN A 73 8.41 0.14 -14.44
CA GLN A 73 9.04 -0.93 -15.21
C GLN A 73 8.55 -2.30 -14.73
N THR A 74 8.15 -3.17 -15.65
CA THR A 74 7.72 -4.54 -15.34
C THR A 74 8.84 -5.53 -15.66
N LEU A 75 9.32 -6.26 -14.64
CA LEU A 75 10.33 -7.31 -14.73
C LEU A 75 9.73 -8.73 -14.79
N GLY A 76 8.44 -8.87 -14.47
CA GLY A 76 7.69 -10.12 -14.59
C GLY A 76 6.28 -9.92 -15.14
N VAL A 77 5.26 -10.22 -14.33
CA VAL A 77 3.86 -9.92 -14.62
C VAL A 77 3.40 -8.80 -13.72
N SER A 78 2.96 -7.69 -14.32
CA SER A 78 2.35 -6.58 -13.59
C SER A 78 0.84 -6.58 -13.73
N ARG A 79 0.15 -6.22 -12.64
CA ARG A 79 -1.28 -5.96 -12.57
C ARG A 79 -1.50 -4.68 -11.77
N TYR A 80 -2.69 -4.08 -11.85
CA TYR A 80 -2.96 -2.83 -11.15
C TYR A 80 -4.39 -2.76 -10.61
N MET A 81 -4.62 -1.82 -9.70
CA MET A 81 -5.93 -1.58 -9.08
C MET A 81 -6.05 -0.10 -8.71
N PHE A 82 -7.14 0.55 -9.11
CA PHE A 82 -7.47 1.88 -8.61
C PHE A 82 -8.16 1.78 -7.24
N ILE A 83 -7.83 2.69 -6.31
CA ILE A 83 -8.45 2.80 -4.99
C ILE A 83 -8.79 4.27 -4.67
N GLY A 84 -9.60 4.51 -3.63
CA GLY A 84 -9.91 5.86 -3.11
C GLY A 84 -10.45 6.83 -4.16
N THR A 85 -11.58 6.47 -4.78
CA THR A 85 -12.19 7.24 -5.87
C THR A 85 -11.19 7.53 -7.01
N HIS A 86 -10.31 6.54 -7.26
CA HIS A 86 -9.28 6.55 -8.29
C HIS A 86 -8.16 7.57 -8.07
N ASN A 87 -8.01 8.12 -6.86
CA ASN A 87 -6.90 9.04 -6.52
C ASN A 87 -5.56 8.32 -6.38
N TYR A 88 -5.60 6.99 -6.24
CA TYR A 88 -4.40 6.18 -6.07
C TYR A 88 -4.49 4.91 -6.92
N VAL A 89 -3.33 4.42 -7.35
CA VAL A 89 -3.19 3.13 -8.04
C VAL A 89 -2.21 2.27 -7.28
N LEU A 90 -2.62 1.05 -6.95
CA LEU A 90 -1.69 0.01 -6.54
C LEU A 90 -1.25 -0.78 -7.75
N ILE A 91 0.03 -1.12 -7.80
CA ILE A 91 0.62 -1.98 -8.81
C ILE A 91 1.14 -3.22 -8.10
N LEU A 92 0.71 -4.38 -8.59
CA LEU A 92 1.23 -5.68 -8.19
C LEU A 92 2.21 -6.15 -9.25
N GLU A 93 3.43 -6.49 -8.84
CA GLU A 93 4.38 -7.18 -9.68
C GLU A 93 4.62 -8.60 -9.14
N SER A 94 4.77 -9.56 -10.04
CA SER A 94 5.10 -10.94 -9.71
C SER A 94 6.19 -11.45 -10.66
N SER A 95 7.25 -12.03 -10.11
CA SER A 95 8.31 -12.62 -10.92
C SER A 95 7.79 -13.76 -11.81
N THR A 96 8.33 -13.89 -13.01
CA THR A 96 8.04 -14.99 -13.93
C THR A 96 8.99 -16.17 -13.70
N GLY A 97 8.48 -17.39 -13.68
CA GLY A 97 9.30 -18.61 -13.56
C GLY A 97 8.57 -19.77 -12.87
N ALA A 98 9.11 -20.98 -12.99
CA ALA A 98 8.67 -22.12 -12.21
C ALA A 98 9.33 -22.09 -10.83
N GLY A 99 8.55 -22.17 -9.76
CA GLY A 99 9.04 -22.20 -8.38
C GLY A 99 8.74 -20.93 -7.59
N PRO A 100 9.48 -20.70 -6.47
CA PRO A 100 9.31 -19.52 -5.64
C PRO A 100 9.53 -18.23 -6.40
N GLY A 101 8.77 -17.20 -6.05
CA GLY A 101 8.80 -15.92 -6.77
C GLY A 101 8.45 -14.73 -5.88
N THR A 102 9.10 -13.61 -6.15
CA THR A 102 8.85 -12.35 -5.43
C THR A 102 7.56 -11.72 -5.92
N ARG A 103 6.79 -11.20 -4.97
CA ARG A 103 5.60 -10.39 -5.21
C ARG A 103 5.74 -9.09 -4.49
N SER A 104 5.66 -8.00 -5.25
CA SER A 104 5.76 -6.65 -4.72
C SER A 104 4.46 -5.90 -4.99
N VAL A 105 4.10 -5.04 -4.05
CA VAL A 105 3.06 -4.03 -4.26
C VAL A 105 3.72 -2.66 -4.14
N SER A 106 3.45 -1.79 -5.11
CA SER A 106 3.76 -0.38 -5.05
C SER A 106 2.49 0.46 -5.17
N LEU A 107 2.60 1.71 -4.74
CA LEU A 107 1.53 2.69 -4.69
C LEU A 107 1.94 3.90 -5.52
N VAL A 108 1.08 4.30 -6.43
CA VAL A 108 1.17 5.58 -7.15
C VAL A 108 0.10 6.51 -6.60
N ASP A 109 0.54 7.68 -6.12
CA ASP A 109 -0.33 8.74 -5.65
C ASP A 109 -0.48 9.83 -6.73
N PHE A 110 -1.71 10.06 -7.20
CA PHE A 110 -2.01 11.12 -8.17
C PHE A 110 -2.19 12.50 -7.52
N THR A 111 -2.26 12.58 -6.19
CA THR A 111 -2.42 13.85 -5.47
C THR A 111 -1.10 14.62 -5.36
N THR A 112 0.05 13.97 -5.61
CA THR A 112 1.34 14.66 -5.72
C THR A 112 1.55 15.24 -7.11
N THR A 113 2.40 16.28 -7.18
CA THR A 113 2.80 16.91 -8.44
C THR A 113 4.33 16.95 -8.53
N PRO A 114 4.97 16.11 -9.38
CA PRO A 114 4.37 15.06 -10.20
C PRO A 114 3.86 13.86 -9.35
N PRO A 115 3.06 12.94 -9.93
CA PRO A 115 2.70 11.69 -9.26
C PRO A 115 3.96 10.93 -8.85
N ALA A 116 3.93 10.26 -7.70
CA ALA A 116 5.07 9.53 -7.15
C ALA A 116 4.72 8.07 -6.88
N GLU A 117 5.63 7.16 -7.24
CA GLU A 117 5.54 5.74 -6.88
C GLU A 117 6.33 5.44 -5.60
N ARG A 118 5.76 4.60 -4.75
CA ARG A 118 6.35 4.16 -3.48
C ARG A 118 6.19 2.65 -3.29
N PRO A 119 7.25 1.92 -2.86
CA PRO A 119 7.10 0.52 -2.51
C PRO A 119 6.28 0.37 -1.23
N ILE A 120 5.39 -0.64 -1.18
CA ILE A 120 4.53 -0.94 -0.03
C ILE A 120 4.94 -2.24 0.65
N LEU A 121 5.07 -3.31 -0.13
CA LEU A 121 5.49 -4.62 0.37
C LEU A 121 6.26 -5.38 -0.69
N SER A 122 7.12 -6.28 -0.24
CA SER A 122 7.76 -7.31 -1.07
C SER A 122 7.81 -8.61 -0.27
N VAL A 123 7.27 -9.68 -0.83
CA VAL A 123 7.23 -11.00 -0.19
C VAL A 123 7.64 -12.10 -1.15
N LEU A 124 8.20 -13.18 -0.61
CA LEU A 124 8.50 -14.38 -1.37
C LEU A 124 7.31 -15.35 -1.28
N ALA A 125 6.68 -15.64 -2.41
CA ALA A 125 5.70 -16.71 -2.52
C ALA A 125 6.41 -18.04 -2.84
N SER A 126 6.00 -19.13 -2.22
CA SER A 126 6.63 -20.45 -2.40
C SER A 126 6.44 -21.05 -3.79
N SER A 127 5.42 -20.60 -4.54
CA SER A 127 5.20 -20.99 -5.93
C SER A 127 4.32 -19.99 -6.68
N ALA A 128 4.28 -20.12 -8.01
CA ALA A 128 3.37 -19.37 -8.87
C ALA A 128 1.87 -19.62 -8.57
N ALA A 129 1.52 -20.78 -7.98
CA ALA A 129 0.13 -21.15 -7.67
C ALA A 129 -0.43 -20.41 -6.43
N VAL A 130 0.44 -19.83 -5.59
CA VAL A 130 -0.01 -19.05 -4.43
C VAL A 130 -0.85 -17.86 -4.91
N SER A 131 -1.93 -17.50 -4.21
CA SER A 131 -2.76 -16.35 -4.61
C SER A 131 -2.03 -15.01 -4.43
N SER A 132 -2.22 -14.07 -5.35
CA SER A 132 -1.68 -12.70 -5.26
C SER A 132 -2.02 -12.00 -3.94
N PRO A 133 -1.24 -10.98 -3.52
CA PRO A 133 -1.59 -10.16 -2.37
C PRO A 133 -3.03 -9.64 -2.45
N GLY A 134 -3.78 -9.73 -1.35
CA GLY A 134 -5.11 -9.18 -1.23
C GLY A 134 -5.05 -7.74 -0.73
N VAL A 135 -5.92 -6.88 -1.26
CA VAL A 135 -6.06 -5.48 -0.85
C VAL A 135 -7.52 -5.21 -0.51
N GLN A 136 -7.74 -4.43 0.54
CA GLN A 136 -9.03 -3.85 0.90
C GLN A 136 -8.80 -2.38 1.24
N PHE A 137 -9.73 -1.48 0.94
CA PHE A 137 -9.54 -0.06 1.28
C PHE A 137 -10.74 0.54 2.01
N SER A 138 -10.49 1.55 2.82
CA SER A 138 -11.51 2.29 3.55
C SER A 138 -12.61 2.79 2.60
N VAL A 139 -13.86 2.45 2.89
CA VAL A 139 -15.00 2.85 2.06
C VAL A 139 -15.15 4.38 2.04
N GLY A 140 -15.70 4.93 0.95
CA GLY A 140 -15.94 6.37 0.79
C GLY A 140 -14.67 7.17 0.45
N THR A 141 -13.65 7.13 1.30
CA THR A 141 -12.44 7.97 1.15
C THR A 141 -11.30 7.23 0.45
N GLY A 142 -11.07 5.96 0.82
CA GLY A 142 -9.92 5.16 0.39
C GLY A 142 -8.57 5.76 0.74
N ASP A 143 -8.50 6.63 1.75
CA ASP A 143 -7.26 7.24 2.27
C ASP A 143 -6.37 6.24 3.03
N ALA A 144 -6.92 5.07 3.37
CA ALA A 144 -6.18 3.95 3.92
C ALA A 144 -6.57 2.64 3.24
N PHE A 145 -5.59 1.74 3.11
CA PHE A 145 -5.77 0.40 2.59
C PHE A 145 -5.09 -0.66 3.45
N PHE A 146 -5.76 -1.79 3.61
CA PHE A 146 -5.27 -3.02 4.23
C PHE A 146 -4.71 -3.93 3.14
N VAL A 147 -3.50 -4.44 3.34
CA VAL A 147 -2.87 -5.39 2.44
C VAL A 147 -2.38 -6.62 3.19
N PHE A 148 -2.46 -7.77 2.55
CA PHE A 148 -2.00 -9.05 3.07
C PHE A 148 -1.50 -9.94 1.95
N ALA A 149 -0.37 -10.63 2.15
CA ALA A 149 0.28 -11.37 1.08
C ALA A 149 0.47 -12.85 1.45
N PRO A 150 -0.28 -13.77 0.82
CA PRO A 150 -0.07 -15.20 0.99
C PRO A 150 1.31 -15.62 0.47
N THR A 151 2.01 -16.46 1.24
CA THR A 151 3.34 -17.01 0.90
C THR A 151 3.28 -18.50 0.55
N GLY A 152 2.13 -19.14 0.74
CA GLY A 152 1.84 -20.55 0.40
C GLY A 152 1.27 -21.33 1.58
N THR A 153 1.88 -21.20 2.76
CA THR A 153 1.38 -21.79 4.02
C THR A 153 1.00 -20.72 5.04
N THR A 154 1.59 -19.53 4.94
CA THR A 154 1.33 -18.40 5.82
C THR A 154 0.91 -17.17 5.03
N VAL A 155 0.52 -16.13 5.76
CA VAL A 155 0.33 -14.78 5.26
C VAL A 155 1.39 -13.89 5.89
N ALA A 156 2.10 -13.13 5.06
CA ALA A 156 3.10 -12.15 5.45
C ALA A 156 2.73 -10.76 4.90
N GLY A 157 3.54 -9.74 5.23
CA GLY A 157 3.35 -8.38 4.73
C GLY A 157 1.97 -7.80 5.11
N LEU A 158 1.48 -8.16 6.29
CA LEU A 158 0.17 -7.76 6.79
C LEU A 158 0.24 -6.34 7.36
N GLY A 159 -0.60 -5.43 6.89
CA GLY A 159 -0.64 -4.08 7.45
C GLY A 159 -1.71 -3.18 6.86
N ILE A 160 -2.05 -2.12 7.59
CA ILE A 160 -2.88 -1.02 7.11
C ILE A 160 -1.97 0.19 6.85
N TYR A 161 -2.08 0.74 5.66
CA TYR A 161 -1.20 1.79 5.12
C TYR A 161 -2.02 3.02 4.71
N ARG A 162 -1.36 4.17 4.69
CA ARG A 162 -1.91 5.39 4.08
C ARG A 162 -1.80 5.33 2.57
N SER A 163 -2.82 5.79 1.87
CA SER A 163 -2.85 5.82 0.40
C SER A 163 -2.10 7.01 -0.20
N ASP A 164 -1.85 8.08 0.56
CA ASP A 164 -1.14 9.29 0.09
C ASP A 164 0.39 9.15 0.10
N ASN A 165 0.93 8.35 1.01
CA ASN A 165 2.38 8.26 1.17
C ASN A 165 2.92 6.86 1.47
N GLY A 166 2.06 5.85 1.53
CA GLY A 166 2.45 4.47 1.80
C GLY A 166 2.96 4.23 3.22
N THR A 167 2.79 5.18 4.14
CA THR A 167 3.22 5.00 5.54
C THR A 167 2.33 3.97 6.21
N ILE A 168 2.95 3.03 6.94
CA ILE A 168 2.21 2.06 7.72
C ILE A 168 1.51 2.75 8.91
N LEU A 169 0.19 2.61 8.98
CA LEU A 169 -0.62 3.07 10.10
C LEU A 169 -0.72 2.00 11.19
N CYS A 170 -0.84 0.75 10.76
CA CYS A 170 -1.13 -0.38 11.63
C CYS A 170 -0.30 -1.59 11.17
N PRO A 171 0.83 -1.89 11.82
CA PRO A 171 1.60 -3.08 11.51
C PRO A 171 0.82 -4.33 11.94
N GLY A 172 0.75 -5.32 11.04
CA GLY A 172 0.20 -6.63 11.37
C GLY A 172 1.15 -7.49 12.21
N PRO A 173 0.65 -8.61 12.76
CA PRO A 173 1.50 -9.57 13.43
C PRO A 173 2.53 -10.18 12.46
N PRO A 174 3.58 -10.86 12.99
CA PRO A 174 4.47 -11.70 12.20
C PRO A 174 3.70 -12.73 11.34
N PRO A 175 4.36 -13.36 10.35
CA PRO A 175 3.71 -14.31 9.47
C PRO A 175 2.91 -15.37 10.23
N LEU A 176 1.66 -15.58 9.83
CA LEU A 176 0.73 -16.46 10.51
C LEU A 176 0.04 -17.41 9.54
N THR A 177 -0.47 -18.52 10.06
CA THR A 177 -1.30 -19.45 9.28
C THR A 177 -2.75 -18.95 9.35
N PRO A 178 -3.39 -18.58 8.22
CA PRO A 178 -4.76 -18.09 8.24
C PRO A 178 -5.73 -19.25 8.53
N THR A 179 -6.54 -19.10 9.59
CA THR A 179 -7.62 -20.04 9.95
C THR A 179 -9.01 -19.51 9.58
N GLY A 180 -9.07 -18.32 8.99
CA GLY A 180 -10.31 -17.68 8.54
C GLY A 180 -10.03 -16.52 7.59
N GLN A 181 -11.10 -15.88 7.12
CA GLN A 181 -11.00 -14.72 6.22
C GLN A 181 -10.35 -13.53 6.93
N LEU A 182 -9.41 -12.88 6.25
CA LEU A 182 -8.77 -11.63 6.70
C LEU A 182 -9.57 -10.41 6.24
N PHE A 183 -9.74 -9.44 7.14
CA PHE A 183 -10.36 -8.16 6.80
C PHE A 183 -9.86 -6.99 7.65
N GLY A 184 -9.83 -5.81 7.02
CA GLY A 184 -9.60 -4.53 7.68
C GLY A 184 -10.90 -3.91 8.17
N GLU A 185 -10.85 -3.25 9.32
CA GLU A 185 -11.97 -2.52 9.92
C GLU A 185 -11.48 -1.17 10.49
N ALA A 186 -12.23 -0.11 10.23
CA ALA A 186 -12.09 1.17 10.92
C ALA A 186 -13.24 1.36 11.90
N THR A 187 -12.91 1.73 13.13
CA THR A 187 -13.86 2.18 14.14
C THR A 187 -13.70 3.69 14.36
N ALA A 188 -14.47 4.24 15.30
CA ALA A 188 -14.32 5.64 15.69
C ALA A 188 -12.89 5.99 16.15
N THR A 189 -12.19 5.06 16.81
CA THR A 189 -10.90 5.35 17.46
C THR A 189 -9.77 4.42 17.04
N GLN A 190 -10.03 3.34 16.31
CA GLN A 190 -9.05 2.32 15.97
C GLN A 190 -9.14 1.86 14.53
N LEU A 191 -7.98 1.50 13.96
CA LEU A 191 -7.88 0.61 12.81
C LEU A 191 -7.59 -0.80 13.31
N ARG A 192 -8.24 -1.80 12.74
CA ARG A 192 -8.18 -3.20 13.18
C ARG A 192 -7.96 -4.11 11.99
N MET A 193 -7.12 -5.12 12.20
CA MET A 193 -6.98 -6.28 11.31
C MET A 193 -7.61 -7.48 12.00
N LYS A 194 -8.48 -8.19 11.29
CA LYS A 194 -9.28 -9.27 11.86
C LYS A 194 -9.19 -10.54 11.03
N MET A 195 -9.35 -11.68 11.71
CA MET A 195 -9.45 -13.00 11.10
C MET A 195 -10.61 -13.76 11.72
N GLY A 196 -11.59 -14.14 10.91
CA GLY A 196 -12.76 -14.90 11.39
C GLY A 196 -13.51 -14.24 12.56
N GLY A 197 -13.46 -12.90 12.67
CA GLY A 197 -14.05 -12.13 13.77
C GLY A 197 -13.08 -11.72 14.88
N THR A 198 -11.96 -12.43 15.04
CA THR A 198 -10.93 -12.14 16.05
C THR A 198 -10.03 -10.99 15.61
N VAL A 199 -9.74 -10.05 16.51
CA VAL A 199 -8.77 -8.97 16.27
C VAL A 199 -7.36 -9.51 16.39
N LEU A 200 -6.58 -9.43 15.31
CA LEU A 200 -5.18 -9.82 15.26
C LEU A 200 -4.25 -8.69 15.71
N ALA A 201 -4.57 -7.47 15.30
CA ALA A 201 -3.82 -6.26 15.61
C ALA A 201 -4.75 -5.05 15.53
N ALA A 202 -4.48 -4.08 16.38
CA ALA A 202 -5.19 -2.81 16.43
C ALA A 202 -4.23 -1.67 16.78
N CYS A 203 -4.51 -0.50 16.24
CA CYS A 203 -3.77 0.72 16.49
C CYS A 203 -4.74 1.89 16.57
N ALA A 204 -4.30 2.99 17.18
CA ALA A 204 -5.07 4.22 17.19
C ALA A 204 -5.32 4.67 15.75
N ARG A 205 -6.57 5.01 15.45
CA ARG A 205 -6.90 5.62 14.18
C ARG A 205 -6.27 7.01 14.13
N PRO A 206 -5.54 7.36 13.06
CA PRO A 206 -5.02 8.71 12.90
C PRO A 206 -6.17 9.74 12.97
N PRO A 207 -5.95 10.90 13.59
CA PRO A 207 -6.93 11.97 13.58
C PRO A 207 -7.27 12.32 12.13
N GLY A 208 -8.56 12.31 11.82
CA GLY A 208 -9.06 12.74 10.53
C GLY A 208 -9.78 14.06 10.65
N THR A 209 -9.76 14.84 9.57
CA THR A 209 -10.71 15.94 9.38
C THR A 209 -12.03 15.31 8.94
N SER A 210 -12.70 14.60 9.83
CA SER A 210 -14.11 14.29 9.62
C SER A 210 -14.88 15.61 9.61
N GLY A 211 -15.21 16.10 8.41
CA GLY A 211 -16.30 17.05 8.20
C GLY A 211 -17.63 16.35 8.41
#